data_AF-A0A6C0GPV9-F1
#
_entry.id   AF-A0A6C0GPV9-F1
#
_cell.length_a   1.000
_cell.length_b   1.000
_cell.length_c   1.000
_cell.angle_alpha   90.00
_cell.angle_beta   90.00
_cell.angle_gamma   90.00
#
_symmetry.space_group_name_H-M   'P 1'
#
loop_
_entity.id
_entity.type
_entity.pdbx_description
1 polymer ?
#
loop_
_entity_poly.entity_id
_entity_poly.type
_entity_poly.pdbx_seq_one_letter_code
_entity_poly.pdbx_strand_id
1 'polypeptide(L)'
;MKINRFIGYTTLFVLLTIITQVGGFILLLCIPFFRYVTRRISSKGMATLYKTGIFISGYTLISFTLIPVIAARTGRVPLPIGITKISSLQPLTLLTCVLNRHYIKTELKETLISVSKTLQEKYPGSITCYLDANFPFADGFPLVPHLSHNDGRKVDLAFFYQEPATGKKLQAVSPSFIGYGVSEPPQPGETNMPAVCMAKGYWQYGLLNKIIPEGNKKKMAFDAERTRMLITILVKHRSIGKLFIEPHLRQRLHLEKYQNIRFHGCQAVRHDDHIHVQL
;
A
#
# COMPACT_ATOMS: atom_id res chain seq x y z
N MET A 1 -11.22 -28.62 26.23
CA MET A 1 -11.79 -28.36 24.88
C MET A 1 -12.40 -26.97 24.68
N LYS A 2 -13.17 -26.42 25.63
CA LYS A 2 -13.76 -25.06 25.50
C LYS A 2 -12.70 -23.94 25.54
N ILE A 3 -11.71 -24.05 26.44
CA ILE A 3 -10.59 -23.09 26.56
C ILE A 3 -9.77 -22.97 25.27
N ASN A 4 -9.33 -24.08 24.67
CA ASN A 4 -8.52 -24.03 23.44
C ASN A 4 -9.27 -23.38 22.26
N ARG A 5 -10.59 -23.58 22.19
CA ARG A 5 -11.43 -22.93 21.17
C ARG A 5 -11.55 -21.42 21.40
N PHE A 6 -11.71 -21.02 22.66
CA PHE A 6 -11.73 -19.61 23.04
C PHE A 6 -10.41 -18.93 22.66
N ILE A 7 -9.27 -19.49 23.10
CA ILE A 7 -7.93 -19.00 22.75
C ILE A 7 -7.77 -18.90 21.23
N GLY A 8 -8.16 -19.92 20.47
CA GLY A 8 -8.07 -19.90 19.01
C GLY A 8 -8.86 -18.76 18.36
N TYR A 9 -10.11 -18.52 18.79
CA TYR A 9 -10.91 -17.41 18.27
C TYR A 9 -10.37 -16.04 18.71
N THR A 10 -9.86 -15.92 19.93
CA THR A 10 -9.22 -14.69 20.41
C THR A 10 -7.96 -14.38 19.59
N THR A 11 -7.09 -15.36 19.37
CA THR A 11 -5.90 -15.18 18.52
C THR A 11 -6.29 -14.77 17.10
N LEU A 12 -7.27 -15.45 16.50
CA LEU A 12 -7.74 -15.12 15.16
C LEU A 12 -8.36 -13.72 15.10
N PHE A 13 -9.14 -13.33 16.10
CA PHE A 13 -9.72 -11.99 16.22
C PHE A 13 -8.62 -10.92 16.22
N VAL A 14 -7.59 -11.09 17.06
CA VAL A 14 -6.47 -10.15 17.16
C VAL A 14 -5.70 -10.06 15.84
N LEU A 15 -5.33 -11.21 15.25
CA LEU A 15 -4.58 -11.23 13.98
C LEU A 15 -5.36 -10.57 12.84
N LEU A 16 -6.64 -10.91 12.67
CA LEU A 16 -7.48 -10.30 11.66
C LEU A 16 -7.64 -8.79 11.88
N THR A 17 -7.77 -8.35 13.14
CA THR A 17 -7.88 -6.92 13.48
C THR A 17 -6.58 -6.18 13.18
N ILE A 18 -5.42 -6.73 13.53
CA ILE A 18 -4.12 -6.08 13.24
C ILE A 18 -3.90 -5.95 11.73
N ILE A 19 -4.25 -6.98 10.96
CA ILE A 19 -3.94 -7.01 9.52
C ILE A 19 -4.96 -6.20 8.70
N THR A 20 -6.23 -6.15 9.13
CA THR A 20 -7.35 -5.60 8.34
C THR A 20 -8.18 -4.51 9.02
N GLN A 21 -7.92 -4.21 10.29
CA GLN A 21 -8.73 -3.43 11.22
C GLN A 21 -10.14 -3.98 11.53
N VAL A 22 -10.85 -4.54 10.54
CA VAL A 22 -12.28 -4.91 10.65
C VAL A 22 -12.52 -6.41 10.77
N GLY A 23 -11.56 -7.23 10.36
CA GLY A 23 -11.73 -8.67 10.21
C GLY A 23 -12.06 -9.41 11.52
N GLY A 24 -11.54 -8.94 12.66
CA GLY A 24 -11.92 -9.51 13.97
C GLY A 24 -13.39 -9.27 14.30
N PHE A 25 -13.90 -8.06 14.08
CA PHE A 25 -15.31 -7.75 14.29
C PHE A 25 -16.22 -8.56 13.34
N ILE A 26 -15.82 -8.70 12.08
CA ILE A 26 -16.53 -9.55 11.11
C ILE A 26 -16.54 -11.02 11.58
N LEU A 27 -15.42 -11.52 12.10
CA LEU A 27 -15.35 -12.87 12.67
C LEU A 27 -16.39 -13.05 13.77
N LEU A 28 -16.53 -12.08 14.69
CA LEU A 28 -17.53 -12.13 15.77
C LEU A 28 -18.96 -12.21 15.20
N LEU A 29 -19.26 -11.43 14.16
CA LEU A 29 -20.57 -11.47 13.48
C LEU A 29 -20.85 -12.83 12.82
N CYS A 30 -19.83 -13.54 12.34
CA CYS A 30 -19.99 -14.85 11.72
C CYS A 30 -20.17 -16.02 12.72
N ILE A 31 -19.73 -15.88 13.98
CA ILE A 31 -19.75 -16.97 14.98
C ILE A 31 -21.14 -17.59 15.18
N PRO A 32 -22.26 -16.83 15.29
CA PRO A 32 -23.59 -17.41 15.40
C PRO A 32 -23.95 -18.32 14.21
N PHE A 33 -23.61 -17.91 12.99
CA PHE A 33 -23.85 -18.68 11.76
C PHE A 33 -23.01 -19.95 11.70
N PHE A 34 -21.78 -19.93 12.20
CA PHE A 34 -20.95 -21.14 12.31
C PHE A 34 -21.63 -22.22 13.15
N ARG A 35 -22.25 -21.83 14.27
CA ARG A 35 -22.96 -22.77 15.15
C ARG A 35 -24.19 -23.35 14.47
N TYR A 36 -24.92 -22.52 13.74
CA TYR A 36 -26.11 -22.94 13.00
C TYR A 36 -25.78 -23.95 11.89
N VAL A 37 -24.85 -23.62 11.00
CA VAL A 37 -24.54 -24.44 9.81
C VAL A 37 -23.83 -25.74 10.16
N THR A 38 -22.97 -25.73 11.19
CA THR A 38 -22.19 -26.93 11.53
C THR A 38 -22.92 -27.91 12.45
N ARG A 39 -24.15 -27.60 12.90
CA ARG A 39 -24.93 -28.46 13.79
C ARG A 39 -25.32 -29.81 13.15
N ARG A 40 -25.41 -29.86 11.82
CA ARG A 40 -25.78 -31.06 11.04
C ARG A 40 -24.60 -31.73 10.33
N ILE A 41 -23.37 -31.28 10.59
CA ILE A 41 -22.17 -31.74 9.87
C ILE A 41 -21.33 -32.62 10.79
N SER A 42 -21.29 -33.92 10.51
CA SER A 42 -20.52 -34.89 11.32
C SER A 42 -19.02 -34.82 11.08
N SER A 43 -18.59 -34.49 9.85
CA SER A 43 -17.17 -34.39 9.49
C SER A 43 -16.55 -33.08 9.97
N LYS A 44 -15.48 -33.17 10.78
CA LYS A 44 -14.72 -32.01 11.25
C LYS A 44 -14.14 -31.19 10.10
N GLY A 45 -13.65 -31.85 9.05
CA GLY A 45 -13.08 -31.18 7.87
C GLY A 45 -14.12 -30.35 7.12
N MET A 46 -15.30 -30.95 6.86
CA MET A 46 -16.41 -30.24 6.23
C MET A 46 -16.90 -29.08 7.09
N ALA A 47 -17.03 -29.28 8.41
CA ALA A 47 -17.44 -28.21 9.32
C ALA A 47 -16.46 -27.02 9.29
N THR A 48 -15.14 -27.27 9.17
CA THR A 48 -14.15 -26.21 8.99
C THR A 48 -14.31 -25.51 7.64
N LEU A 49 -14.47 -26.27 6.54
CA LEU A 49 -14.67 -25.70 5.20
C LEU A 49 -15.88 -24.75 5.14
N TYR A 50 -17.02 -25.17 5.69
CA TYR A 50 -18.23 -24.32 5.74
C TYR A 50 -18.03 -23.06 6.58
N LYS A 51 -17.35 -23.15 7.73
CA LYS A 51 -17.04 -21.96 8.56
C LYS A 51 -16.13 -20.98 7.81
N THR A 52 -15.08 -21.50 7.18
CA THR A 52 -14.18 -20.69 6.36
C THR A 52 -14.94 -20.04 5.21
N GLY A 53 -15.82 -20.76 4.52
CA GLY A 53 -16.69 -20.21 3.47
C GLY A 53 -17.57 -19.08 3.97
N ILE A 54 -18.30 -19.29 5.09
CA ILE A 54 -19.14 -18.25 5.70
C ILE A 54 -18.32 -17.01 6.08
N PHE A 55 -17.12 -17.20 6.66
CA PHE A 55 -16.25 -16.08 7.00
C PHE A 55 -15.78 -15.32 5.76
N ILE A 56 -15.27 -16.01 4.73
CA ILE A 56 -14.78 -15.38 3.51
C ILE A 56 -15.90 -14.63 2.80
N SER A 57 -17.09 -15.23 2.69
CA SER A 57 -18.26 -14.58 2.08
C SER A 57 -18.71 -13.37 2.90
N GLY A 58 -18.82 -13.49 4.21
CA GLY A 58 -19.18 -12.38 5.10
C GLY A 58 -18.15 -11.25 5.08
N TYR A 59 -16.86 -11.59 5.11
CA TYR A 59 -15.75 -10.64 5.05
C TYR A 59 -15.73 -9.88 3.74
N THR A 60 -15.86 -10.59 2.62
CA THR A 60 -15.91 -9.96 1.29
C THR A 60 -17.12 -9.04 1.18
N LEU A 61 -18.31 -9.53 1.52
CA LEU A 61 -19.54 -8.73 1.44
C LEU A 61 -19.42 -7.47 2.30
N ILE A 62 -19.06 -7.61 3.58
CA ILE A 62 -18.99 -6.47 4.51
C ILE A 62 -17.89 -5.50 4.08
N SER A 63 -16.68 -5.98 3.75
CA SER A 63 -15.53 -5.12 3.41
C SER A 63 -15.73 -4.32 2.13
N PHE A 64 -16.45 -4.85 1.13
CA PHE A 64 -16.64 -4.16 -0.15
C PHE A 64 -17.99 -3.48 -0.30
N THR A 65 -18.90 -3.59 0.68
CA THR A 65 -20.21 -2.89 0.64
C THR A 65 -20.42 -1.99 1.86
N LEU A 66 -20.42 -2.56 3.06
CA LEU A 66 -20.79 -1.85 4.28
C LEU A 66 -19.65 -0.95 4.79
N ILE A 67 -18.41 -1.45 4.81
CA ILE A 67 -17.26 -0.70 5.35
C ILE A 67 -17.03 0.63 4.60
N PRO A 68 -17.04 0.70 3.25
CA PRO A 68 -16.92 1.96 2.51
C PRO A 68 -17.96 3.01 2.90
N VAL A 69 -19.22 2.60 3.08
CA VAL A 69 -20.33 3.49 3.42
C VAL A 69 -20.18 4.05 4.84
N ILE A 70 -19.80 3.21 5.81
CA ILE A 70 -19.60 3.65 7.19
C ILE A 70 -18.34 4.53 7.28
N ALA A 71 -17.24 4.13 6.66
CA ALA A 71 -15.96 4.84 6.71
C ALA A 71 -16.09 6.27 6.14
N ALA A 72 -16.88 6.44 5.08
CA ALA A 72 -17.13 7.75 4.47
C ALA A 72 -17.76 8.73 5.46
N ARG A 73 -18.65 8.27 6.34
CA ARG A 73 -19.27 9.09 7.40
C ARG A 73 -18.28 9.51 8.48
N THR A 74 -17.19 8.76 8.64
CA THR A 74 -16.10 9.06 9.58
C THR A 74 -14.92 9.76 8.92
N GLY A 75 -15.06 10.23 7.68
CA GLY A 75 -14.05 11.02 6.98
C GLY A 75 -12.99 10.24 6.19
N ARG A 76 -13.20 8.92 5.98
CA ARG A 76 -12.32 8.07 5.18
C ARG A 76 -13.04 7.48 3.99
N VAL A 77 -12.44 7.54 2.81
CA VAL A 77 -12.99 6.99 1.58
C VAL A 77 -12.00 6.00 0.96
N PRO A 78 -12.47 4.89 0.37
CA PRO A 78 -11.58 3.98 -0.33
C PRO A 78 -11.07 4.62 -1.63
N LEU A 79 -9.81 4.31 -1.95
CA LEU A 79 -9.22 4.54 -3.26
C LEU A 79 -9.88 3.64 -4.33
N PRO A 80 -9.84 4.04 -5.63
CA PRO A 80 -10.42 3.23 -6.71
C PRO A 80 -9.70 1.88 -6.88
N ILE A 81 -10.44 0.77 -6.92
CA ILE A 81 -9.88 -0.58 -7.08
C ILE A 81 -9.47 -0.89 -8.53
N GLY A 82 -9.88 -0.04 -9.48
CA GLY A 82 -9.52 -0.19 -10.89
C GLY A 82 -9.65 1.11 -11.66
N ILE A 83 -9.15 1.09 -12.88
CA ILE A 83 -9.18 2.24 -13.79
C ILE A 83 -10.61 2.53 -14.22
N THR A 84 -10.95 3.80 -14.28
CA THR A 84 -12.24 4.28 -14.78
C THR A 84 -12.00 5.39 -15.80
N LYS A 85 -13.06 5.83 -16.50
CA LYS A 85 -12.97 6.97 -17.44
C LYS A 85 -12.40 8.25 -16.82
N ILE A 86 -12.51 8.40 -15.49
CA ILE A 86 -12.13 9.61 -14.76
C ILE A 86 -10.86 9.43 -13.92
N SER A 87 -10.30 8.22 -13.85
CA SER A 87 -9.19 7.91 -12.92
C SER A 87 -8.29 6.83 -13.51
N SER A 88 -7.02 7.19 -13.72
CA SER A 88 -5.92 6.28 -14.06
C SER A 88 -5.09 5.94 -12.82
N LEU A 89 -5.82 5.70 -11.72
CA LEU A 89 -5.32 5.34 -10.41
C LEU A 89 -5.93 3.98 -10.01
N GLN A 90 -5.10 3.04 -9.61
CA GLN A 90 -5.52 1.71 -9.17
C GLN A 90 -4.51 1.12 -8.15
N PRO A 91 -4.85 0.08 -7.39
CA PRO A 91 -3.87 -0.55 -6.52
C PRO A 91 -2.81 -1.27 -7.36
N LEU A 92 -1.57 -1.33 -6.87
CA LEU A 92 -0.58 -2.25 -7.45
C LEU A 92 -0.99 -3.71 -7.21
N THR A 93 -1.54 -3.99 -6.02
CA THR A 93 -2.03 -5.34 -5.67
C THR A 93 -3.43 -5.26 -5.07
N LEU A 94 -4.31 -6.19 -5.46
CA LEU A 94 -5.63 -6.30 -4.85
C LEU A 94 -5.56 -6.68 -3.36
N LEU A 95 -4.41 -7.18 -2.88
CA LEU A 95 -4.19 -7.50 -1.48
C LEU A 95 -4.37 -6.26 -0.59
N THR A 96 -3.85 -5.09 -0.99
CA THR A 96 -4.08 -3.83 -0.26
C THR A 96 -5.58 -3.54 -0.10
N CYS A 97 -6.39 -3.87 -1.10
CA CYS A 97 -7.84 -3.69 -1.04
C CYS A 97 -8.52 -4.72 -0.14
N VAL A 98 -8.18 -6.01 -0.30
CA VAL A 98 -8.69 -7.10 0.52
C VAL A 98 -8.37 -6.90 2.00
N LEU A 99 -7.19 -6.35 2.32
CA LEU A 99 -6.79 -6.06 3.70
C LEU A 99 -7.33 -4.72 4.21
N ASN A 100 -8.22 -4.04 3.49
CA ASN A 100 -8.78 -2.73 3.86
C ASN A 100 -7.70 -1.64 4.11
N ARG A 101 -6.58 -1.67 3.39
CA ARG A 101 -5.44 -0.74 3.56
C ARG A 101 -5.42 0.44 2.58
N HIS A 102 -6.54 0.69 1.91
CA HIS A 102 -6.65 1.64 0.78
C HIS A 102 -7.59 2.82 1.09
N TYR A 103 -7.76 3.17 2.37
CA TYR A 103 -8.66 4.25 2.78
C TYR A 103 -7.87 5.53 3.06
N ILE A 104 -8.36 6.68 2.61
CA ILE A 104 -7.72 7.99 2.81
C ILE A 104 -8.76 9.09 3.00
N LYS A 105 -8.33 10.30 3.32
CA LYS A 105 -9.19 11.48 3.30
C LYS A 105 -9.61 11.83 1.87
N THR A 106 -10.81 12.39 1.72
CA THR A 106 -11.37 12.79 0.43
C THR A 106 -10.45 13.74 -0.34
N GLU A 107 -9.86 14.73 0.33
CA GLU A 107 -8.91 15.69 -0.27
C GLU A 107 -7.72 14.99 -0.94
N LEU A 108 -7.13 13.97 -0.28
CA LEU A 108 -6.02 13.22 -0.86
C LEU A 108 -6.49 12.37 -2.05
N LYS A 109 -7.67 11.77 -1.96
CA LYS A 109 -8.25 11.00 -3.08
C LYS A 109 -8.45 11.87 -4.32
N GLU A 110 -9.04 13.04 -4.16
CA GLU A 110 -9.27 13.99 -5.25
C GLU A 110 -7.93 14.47 -5.85
N THR A 111 -6.96 14.76 -4.99
CA THR A 111 -5.58 15.11 -5.41
C THR A 111 -4.97 14.01 -6.27
N LEU A 112 -5.02 12.74 -5.83
CA LEU A 112 -4.43 11.62 -6.57
C LEU A 112 -5.15 11.33 -7.89
N ILE A 113 -6.49 11.45 -7.92
CA ILE A 113 -7.25 11.33 -9.16
C ILE A 113 -6.82 12.41 -10.15
N SER A 114 -6.74 13.67 -9.71
CA SER A 114 -6.29 14.79 -10.54
C SER A 114 -4.87 14.58 -11.06
N VAL A 115 -3.93 14.20 -10.18
CA VAL A 115 -2.54 13.89 -10.54
C VAL A 115 -2.47 12.77 -11.57
N SER A 116 -3.23 11.68 -11.37
CA SER A 116 -3.23 10.53 -12.29
C SER A 116 -3.74 10.92 -13.68
N LYS A 117 -4.74 11.81 -13.75
CA LYS A 117 -5.29 12.33 -15.00
C LYS A 117 -4.26 13.19 -15.73
N THR A 118 -3.65 14.15 -15.04
CA THR A 118 -2.61 15.01 -15.63
C THR A 118 -1.41 14.20 -16.13
N LEU A 119 -1.02 13.16 -15.39
CA LEU A 119 0.05 12.27 -15.84
C LEU A 119 -0.35 11.49 -17.10
N GLN A 120 -1.58 10.97 -17.16
CA GLN A 120 -2.08 10.25 -18.34
C GLN A 120 -2.18 11.15 -19.58
N GLU A 121 -2.60 12.42 -19.42
CA GLU A 121 -2.62 13.40 -20.51
C GLU A 121 -1.22 13.64 -21.08
N LYS A 122 -0.20 13.70 -20.21
CA LYS A 122 1.19 13.92 -20.62
C LYS A 122 1.87 12.66 -21.15
N TYR A 123 1.52 11.50 -20.61
CA TYR A 123 2.04 10.20 -20.98
C TYR A 123 0.88 9.21 -21.18
N PRO A 124 0.25 9.21 -22.37
CA PRO A 124 -0.88 8.34 -22.68
C PRO A 124 -0.64 6.88 -22.32
N GLY A 125 -1.64 6.27 -21.69
CA GLY A 125 -1.58 4.89 -21.21
C GLY A 125 -0.89 4.70 -19.85
N SER A 126 -0.31 5.75 -19.24
CA SER A 126 0.28 5.64 -17.91
C SER A 126 -0.76 5.39 -16.82
N ILE A 127 -0.49 4.39 -15.99
CA ILE A 127 -1.34 4.04 -14.84
C ILE A 127 -0.57 4.31 -13.56
N THR A 128 -1.10 5.20 -12.71
CA THR A 128 -0.53 5.44 -11.38
C THR A 128 -1.00 4.33 -10.45
N CYS A 129 -0.06 3.62 -9.82
CA CYS A 129 -0.38 2.56 -8.88
C CYS A 129 -0.13 3.01 -7.44
N TYR A 130 -1.13 2.82 -6.57
CA TYR A 130 -0.97 3.02 -5.13
C TYR A 130 -0.66 1.70 -4.41
N LEU A 131 0.01 1.83 -3.27
CA LEU A 131 0.38 0.77 -2.33
C LEU A 131 -0.40 0.98 -1.01
N ASP A 132 0.20 0.76 0.15
CA ASP A 132 -0.48 0.99 1.43
C ASP A 132 -0.83 2.49 1.63
N ALA A 133 -1.99 2.73 2.25
CA ALA A 133 -2.48 4.07 2.54
C ALA A 133 -3.05 4.20 3.96
N ASN A 134 -4.15 3.51 4.28
CA ASN A 134 -4.69 3.47 5.63
C ASN A 134 -5.81 2.47 5.80
N PHE A 135 -6.16 2.23 7.05
CA PHE A 135 -7.38 1.55 7.45
C PHE A 135 -8.62 2.47 7.44
N PRO A 136 -9.85 1.91 7.40
CA PRO A 136 -11.09 2.66 7.23
C PRO A 136 -11.52 3.54 8.42
N PHE A 137 -11.12 3.21 9.64
CA PHE A 137 -11.65 3.86 10.85
C PHE A 137 -10.56 4.31 11.80
N ALA A 138 -10.87 5.31 12.62
CA ALA A 138 -10.08 5.82 13.74
C ALA A 138 -8.63 6.21 13.42
N ASP A 139 -8.27 7.45 13.72
CA ASP A 139 -6.88 7.88 13.64
C ASP A 139 -6.05 7.18 14.74
N GLY A 140 -4.76 6.92 14.44
CA GLY A 140 -3.82 6.32 15.38
C GLY A 140 -3.78 4.79 15.40
N PHE A 141 -4.68 4.10 14.69
CA PHE A 141 -4.59 2.63 14.56
C PHE A 141 -3.31 2.25 13.77
N PRO A 142 -2.43 1.37 14.30
CA PRO A 142 -1.14 1.10 13.69
C PRO A 142 -1.30 0.25 12.41
N LEU A 143 -0.89 0.81 11.27
CA LEU A 143 -0.77 0.07 10.01
C LEU A 143 0.62 -0.58 9.95
N VAL A 144 0.78 -1.82 10.44
CA VAL A 144 2.09 -2.50 10.38
C VAL A 144 2.43 -2.91 8.93
N PRO A 145 3.64 -2.65 8.41
CA PRO A 145 4.77 -1.95 9.03
C PRO A 145 4.79 -0.43 8.84
N HIS A 146 3.91 0.11 8.00
CA HIS A 146 3.74 1.54 7.67
C HIS A 146 3.14 2.39 8.81
N LEU A 147 3.79 2.45 9.97
CA LEU A 147 3.21 3.05 11.19
C LEU A 147 2.81 4.53 11.07
N SER A 148 3.43 5.29 10.15
CA SER A 148 3.07 6.69 9.90
C SER A 148 1.70 6.85 9.23
N HIS A 149 1.24 5.82 8.53
CA HIS A 149 -0.04 5.75 7.85
C HIS A 149 -1.17 5.45 8.84
N ASN A 150 -1.48 6.41 9.71
CA ASN A 150 -2.46 6.25 10.78
C ASN A 150 -3.58 7.30 10.79
N ASP A 151 -3.60 8.23 9.83
CA ASP A 151 -4.52 9.38 9.80
C ASP A 151 -5.21 9.61 8.44
N GLY A 152 -4.97 8.73 7.46
CA GLY A 152 -5.56 8.79 6.12
C GLY A 152 -5.06 9.96 5.28
N ARG A 153 -3.98 10.62 5.72
CA ARG A 153 -3.35 11.74 5.00
C ARG A 153 -2.16 11.28 4.18
N LYS A 154 -1.88 9.99 4.12
CA LYS A 154 -0.68 9.42 3.52
C LYS A 154 -1.03 8.28 2.57
N VAL A 155 -0.23 8.12 1.54
CA VAL A 155 -0.31 7.04 0.57
C VAL A 155 1.08 6.79 0.00
N ASP A 156 1.38 5.53 -0.25
CA ASP A 156 2.57 5.13 -0.99
C ASP A 156 2.19 4.89 -2.45
N LEU A 157 3.01 5.35 -3.40
CA LEU A 157 2.82 5.18 -4.84
C LEU A 157 4.00 4.42 -5.43
N ALA A 158 3.74 3.51 -6.36
CA ALA A 158 4.78 2.80 -7.07
C ALA A 158 5.53 3.72 -8.06
N PHE A 159 6.80 3.42 -8.29
CA PHE A 159 7.55 4.00 -9.40
C PHE A 159 7.07 3.48 -10.75
N PHE A 160 7.44 4.19 -11.82
CA PHE A 160 7.28 3.69 -13.18
C PHE A 160 8.50 2.90 -13.63
N TYR A 161 8.25 1.90 -14.47
CA TYR A 161 9.27 1.04 -15.05
C TYR A 161 9.06 0.89 -16.56
N GLN A 162 10.13 0.55 -17.25
CA GLN A 162 10.17 0.27 -18.68
C GLN A 162 10.98 -0.99 -18.96
N GLU A 163 10.77 -1.59 -20.13
CA GLU A 163 11.58 -2.73 -20.57
C GLU A 163 13.02 -2.26 -20.83
N PRO A 164 14.05 -2.91 -20.25
CA PRO A 164 15.44 -2.48 -20.41
C PRO A 164 15.92 -2.47 -21.87
N ALA A 165 15.48 -3.43 -22.69
CA ALA A 165 15.96 -3.60 -24.06
C ALA A 165 15.32 -2.62 -25.06
N THR A 166 14.03 -2.30 -24.88
CA THR A 166 13.24 -1.56 -25.86
C THR A 166 12.86 -0.16 -25.40
N GLY A 167 13.01 0.13 -24.10
CA GLY A 167 12.47 1.34 -23.48
C GLY A 167 10.94 1.37 -23.43
N LYS A 168 10.26 0.26 -23.77
CA LYS A 168 8.80 0.20 -23.77
C LYS A 168 8.26 0.42 -22.35
N LYS A 169 7.37 1.40 -22.23
CA LYS A 169 6.71 1.77 -20.96
C LYS A 169 5.86 0.61 -20.44
N LEU A 170 6.24 0.08 -19.28
CA LEU A 170 5.44 -0.91 -18.56
C LEU A 170 4.35 -0.21 -17.76
N GLN A 171 3.27 -0.95 -17.49
CA GLN A 171 2.07 -0.44 -16.82
C GLN A 171 1.69 -1.34 -15.65
N ALA A 172 1.34 -0.72 -14.52
CA ALA A 172 0.85 -1.43 -13.34
C ALA A 172 1.74 -2.59 -12.88
N VAL A 173 3.06 -2.38 -12.92
CA VAL A 173 4.06 -3.36 -12.48
C VAL A 173 5.00 -2.76 -11.47
N SER A 174 5.61 -3.64 -10.67
CA SER A 174 6.75 -3.35 -9.82
C SER A 174 7.72 -4.55 -9.89
N PRO A 175 9.03 -4.33 -9.71
CA PRO A 175 10.00 -5.40 -9.50
C PRO A 175 9.64 -6.30 -8.29
N SER A 176 8.92 -5.74 -7.30
CA SER A 176 8.45 -6.48 -6.13
C SER A 176 7.02 -6.97 -6.31
N PHE A 177 6.77 -8.23 -5.95
CA PHE A 177 5.42 -8.82 -5.96
C PHE A 177 4.48 -8.21 -4.89
N ILE A 178 5.05 -7.58 -3.85
CA ILE A 178 4.30 -6.82 -2.83
C ILE A 178 4.38 -5.31 -3.02
N GLY A 179 5.15 -4.85 -4.03
CA GLY A 179 5.38 -3.42 -4.28
C GLY A 179 6.47 -2.75 -3.43
N TYR A 180 7.08 -3.48 -2.49
CA TYR A 180 8.12 -3.00 -1.59
C TYR A 180 9.34 -3.92 -1.56
N GLY A 181 10.50 -3.39 -1.18
CA GLY A 181 11.73 -4.12 -0.87
C GLY A 181 12.67 -4.37 -2.04
N VAL A 182 12.33 -3.96 -3.27
CA VAL A 182 13.25 -4.00 -4.41
C VAL A 182 13.63 -2.57 -4.78
N SER A 183 14.78 -2.13 -4.29
CA SER A 183 15.22 -0.73 -4.37
C SER A 183 15.93 -0.38 -5.67
N GLU A 184 15.81 0.88 -6.06
CA GLU A 184 16.66 1.62 -6.98
C GLU A 184 17.90 2.14 -6.24
N PRO A 185 19.05 1.44 -6.31
CA PRO A 185 20.21 1.80 -5.50
C PRO A 185 20.88 3.10 -5.98
N PRO A 186 21.68 3.76 -5.14
CA PRO A 186 22.51 4.89 -5.56
C PRO A 186 23.51 4.46 -6.66
N GLN A 187 23.71 5.34 -7.64
CA GLN A 187 24.71 5.20 -8.70
C GLN A 187 26.07 5.77 -8.25
N PRO A 188 27.16 5.44 -8.97
CA PRO A 188 28.47 6.06 -8.71
C PRO A 188 28.37 7.59 -8.71
N GLY A 189 28.87 8.23 -7.64
CA GLY A 189 28.83 9.69 -7.46
C GLY A 189 27.56 10.23 -6.78
N GLU A 190 26.54 9.40 -6.55
CA GLU A 190 25.34 9.81 -5.80
C GLU A 190 25.50 9.57 -4.29
N THR A 191 24.68 10.25 -3.49
CA THR A 191 24.68 10.07 -2.03
C THR A 191 24.19 8.67 -1.65
N ASN A 192 25.08 7.84 -1.09
CA ASN A 192 24.72 6.49 -0.65
C ASN A 192 24.11 6.50 0.77
N MET A 193 22.86 6.94 0.88
CA MET A 193 22.13 6.93 2.17
C MET A 193 22.01 5.54 2.81
N PRO A 194 21.79 4.44 2.06
CA PRO A 194 21.81 3.10 2.64
C PRO A 194 23.11 2.78 3.39
N ALA A 195 24.28 3.12 2.82
CA ALA A 195 25.56 2.94 3.48
C ALA A 195 25.72 3.86 4.70
N VAL A 196 25.30 5.13 4.59
CA VAL A 196 25.34 6.09 5.71
C VAL A 196 24.47 5.63 6.89
N CYS A 197 23.25 5.16 6.62
CA CYS A 197 22.35 4.65 7.65
C CYS A 197 22.86 3.36 8.28
N MET A 198 23.45 2.45 7.49
CA MET A 198 24.08 1.24 7.99
C MET A 198 25.27 1.56 8.91
N ALA A 199 26.14 2.49 8.52
CA ALA A 199 27.27 2.93 9.34
C ALA A 199 26.83 3.56 10.68
N LYS A 200 25.62 4.11 10.75
CA LYS A 200 24.99 4.63 11.97
C LYS A 200 24.27 3.56 12.82
N GLY A 201 24.35 2.28 12.43
CA GLY A 201 23.74 1.17 13.14
C GLY A 201 22.27 0.86 12.79
N TYR A 202 21.69 1.55 11.80
CA TYR A 202 20.30 1.32 11.37
C TYR A 202 20.18 0.11 10.43
N TRP A 203 20.37 -1.09 10.98
CA TRP A 203 20.32 -2.35 10.21
C TRP A 203 18.96 -2.59 9.55
N GLN A 204 17.87 -2.12 10.16
CA GLN A 204 16.51 -2.28 9.66
C GLN A 204 16.25 -1.49 8.36
N TYR A 205 17.07 -0.48 8.08
CA TYR A 205 16.91 0.43 6.95
C TYR A 205 16.88 -0.28 5.59
N GLY A 206 17.73 -1.30 5.45
CA GLY A 206 17.85 -2.13 4.24
C GLY A 206 17.34 -3.57 4.42
N LEU A 207 16.53 -3.83 5.45
CA LEU A 207 16.08 -5.18 5.77
C LEU A 207 15.25 -5.80 4.63
N LEU A 208 14.32 -5.03 4.04
CA LEU A 208 13.43 -5.55 2.99
C LEU A 208 14.20 -6.07 1.77
N ASN A 209 15.28 -5.39 1.37
CA ASN A 209 16.14 -5.82 0.25
C ASN A 209 16.81 -7.18 0.46
N LYS A 210 16.96 -7.61 1.72
CA LYS A 210 17.56 -8.90 2.04
C LYS A 210 16.55 -10.05 1.98
N ILE A 211 15.27 -9.76 2.12
CA ILE A 211 14.21 -10.79 2.24
C ILE A 211 13.30 -10.86 1.01
N ILE A 212 13.16 -9.76 0.25
CA ILE A 212 12.33 -9.73 -0.95
C ILE A 212 13.13 -10.21 -2.16
N PRO A 213 12.66 -11.25 -2.90
CA PRO A 213 13.35 -11.72 -4.10
C PRO A 213 13.43 -10.66 -5.20
N GLU A 214 14.64 -10.38 -5.68
CA GLU A 214 14.88 -9.38 -6.75
C GLU A 214 14.82 -9.97 -8.18
N GLY A 215 14.27 -11.18 -8.37
CA GLY A 215 14.32 -11.89 -9.65
C GLY A 215 13.69 -11.14 -10.84
N ASN A 216 12.68 -10.30 -10.58
CA ASN A 216 12.04 -9.48 -11.61
C ASN A 216 12.77 -8.17 -11.91
N LYS A 217 13.69 -7.74 -11.05
CA LYS A 217 14.42 -6.46 -11.20
C LYS A 217 15.17 -6.38 -12.54
N LYS A 218 15.79 -7.47 -12.98
CA LYS A 218 16.52 -7.51 -14.26
C LYS A 218 15.62 -7.33 -15.49
N LYS A 219 14.32 -7.53 -15.35
CA LYS A 219 13.33 -7.40 -16.44
C LYS A 219 12.74 -5.99 -16.54
N MET A 220 13.08 -5.10 -15.61
CA MET A 220 12.48 -3.79 -15.46
C MET A 220 13.58 -2.75 -15.22
N ALA A 221 13.63 -1.74 -16.08
CA ALA A 221 14.46 -0.57 -15.87
C ALA A 221 13.60 0.54 -15.25
N PHE A 222 14.16 1.29 -14.31
CA PHE A 222 13.50 2.46 -13.73
C PHE A 222 13.19 3.51 -14.79
N ASP A 223 11.93 3.90 -14.89
CA ASP A 223 11.49 4.95 -15.81
C ASP A 223 11.59 6.30 -15.09
N ALA A 224 12.78 6.89 -15.17
CA ALA A 224 13.10 8.15 -14.54
C ALA A 224 12.23 9.30 -15.06
N GLU A 225 11.84 9.26 -16.33
CA GLU A 225 11.08 10.33 -16.97
C GLU A 225 9.64 10.41 -16.42
N ARG A 226 8.89 9.30 -16.46
CA ARG A 226 7.53 9.26 -15.93
C ARG A 226 7.51 9.42 -14.41
N THR A 227 8.46 8.82 -13.70
CA THR A 227 8.55 8.95 -12.25
C THR A 227 8.84 10.39 -11.82
N ARG A 228 9.79 11.08 -12.49
CA ARG A 228 10.04 12.52 -12.27
C ARG A 228 8.80 13.35 -12.53
N MET A 229 8.06 13.03 -13.59
CA MET A 229 6.84 13.77 -13.92
C MET A 229 5.77 13.61 -12.84
N LEU A 230 5.49 12.37 -12.41
CA LEU A 230 4.54 12.09 -11.35
C LEU A 230 4.89 12.90 -10.09
N ILE A 231 6.15 12.82 -9.64
CA ILE A 231 6.61 13.55 -8.46
C ILE A 231 6.45 15.05 -8.68
N THR A 232 6.83 15.58 -9.85
CA THR A 232 6.69 17.01 -10.17
C THR A 232 5.25 17.50 -10.11
N ILE A 233 4.28 16.72 -10.60
CA ILE A 233 2.86 17.06 -10.54
C ILE A 233 2.39 17.06 -9.07
N LEU A 234 2.77 16.03 -8.30
CA LEU A 234 2.44 15.90 -6.88
C LEU A 234 2.96 17.08 -6.07
N VAL A 235 4.25 17.41 -6.16
CA VAL A 235 4.86 18.44 -5.31
C VAL A 235 4.42 19.86 -5.64
N LYS A 236 3.87 20.07 -6.84
CA LYS A 236 3.26 21.35 -7.24
C LYS A 236 1.80 21.46 -6.84
N HIS A 237 1.16 20.33 -6.49
CA HIS A 237 -0.23 20.35 -6.08
C HIS A 237 -0.33 20.93 -4.66
N ARG A 238 -1.16 21.97 -4.50
CA ARG A 238 -1.25 22.77 -3.27
C ARG A 238 -1.57 22.00 -2.00
N SER A 239 -2.25 20.85 -2.12
CA SER A 239 -2.63 20.01 -0.98
C SER A 239 -1.49 19.10 -0.50
N ILE A 240 -0.40 18.95 -1.25
CA ILE A 240 0.72 18.08 -0.89
C ILE A 240 1.75 18.85 -0.07
N GLY A 241 1.75 18.66 1.24
CA GLY A 241 2.71 19.28 2.15
C GLY A 241 4.06 18.56 2.22
N LYS A 242 4.10 17.24 2.07
CA LYS A 242 5.36 16.46 2.12
C LYS A 242 5.36 15.29 1.14
N LEU A 243 6.55 15.00 0.62
CA LEU A 243 6.83 13.82 -0.19
C LEU A 243 8.19 13.24 0.22
N PHE A 244 8.28 11.92 0.40
CA PHE A 244 9.56 11.24 0.68
C PHE A 244 9.98 10.33 -0.47
N ILE A 245 11.25 10.48 -0.83
CA ILE A 245 12.05 9.60 -1.69
C ILE A 245 13.49 9.65 -1.17
N GLU A 246 14.31 8.67 -1.55
CA GLU A 246 15.73 8.70 -1.18
C GLU A 246 16.48 9.91 -1.76
N PRO A 247 17.49 10.45 -1.05
CA PRO A 247 18.28 11.59 -1.51
C PRO A 247 18.97 11.40 -2.85
N HIS A 248 19.47 10.20 -3.16
CA HIS A 248 20.07 9.94 -4.47
C HIS A 248 19.04 10.02 -5.60
N LEU A 249 17.80 9.59 -5.37
CA LEU A 249 16.73 9.74 -6.36
C LEU A 249 16.32 11.21 -6.52
N ARG A 250 16.28 11.99 -5.43
CA ARG A 250 16.03 13.43 -5.51
C ARG A 250 17.06 14.14 -6.40
N GLN A 251 18.33 13.74 -6.30
CA GLN A 251 19.43 14.23 -7.14
C GLN A 251 19.29 13.74 -8.59
N ARG A 252 19.17 12.42 -8.79
CA ARG A 252 19.05 11.78 -10.11
C ARG A 252 17.91 12.34 -10.95
N LEU A 253 16.78 12.65 -10.30
CA LEU A 253 15.58 13.17 -10.96
C LEU A 253 15.58 14.70 -11.08
N HIS A 254 16.64 15.40 -10.64
CA HIS A 254 16.75 16.85 -10.64
C HIS A 254 15.56 17.55 -9.96
N LEU A 255 15.25 17.11 -8.73
CA LEU A 255 14.10 17.55 -7.93
C LEU A 255 14.51 18.38 -6.70
N GLU A 256 15.77 18.80 -6.62
CA GLU A 256 16.37 19.49 -5.47
C GLU A 256 15.69 20.82 -5.17
N LYS A 257 15.17 21.51 -6.19
CA LYS A 257 14.46 22.78 -6.05
C LYS A 257 13.15 22.69 -5.23
N TYR A 258 12.59 21.49 -5.06
CA TYR A 258 11.34 21.30 -4.32
C TYR A 258 11.61 20.99 -2.85
N GLN A 259 11.25 21.92 -1.96
CA GLN A 259 11.53 21.85 -0.52
C GLN A 259 10.60 20.91 0.27
N ASN A 260 9.45 20.55 -0.32
CA ASN A 260 8.52 19.56 0.21
C ASN A 260 9.00 18.11 -0.02
N ILE A 261 10.00 17.89 -0.89
CA ILE A 261 10.67 16.60 -1.04
C ILE A 261 11.74 16.46 0.03
N ARG A 262 11.59 15.46 0.91
CA ARG A 262 12.43 15.29 2.08
C ARG A 262 12.92 13.86 2.22
N PHE A 263 13.97 13.70 3.00
CA PHE A 263 14.43 12.41 3.48
C PHE A 263 13.64 12.03 4.75
N HIS A 264 13.13 10.81 4.82
CA HIS A 264 12.34 10.30 5.96
C HIS A 264 13.20 9.91 7.17
N GLY A 265 14.52 9.77 7.00
CA GLY A 265 15.47 9.44 8.06
C GLY A 265 15.77 7.94 8.18
N CYS A 266 16.92 7.60 8.77
CA CYS A 266 17.40 6.21 8.85
C CYS A 266 16.57 5.29 9.76
N GLN A 267 15.65 5.83 10.57
CA GLN A 267 14.83 5.05 11.52
C GLN A 267 13.72 4.25 10.83
N ALA A 268 13.31 4.64 9.63
CA ALA A 268 12.32 3.95 8.83
C ALA A 268 12.98 3.28 7.63
N VAL A 269 12.33 2.25 7.08
CA VAL A 269 12.80 1.54 5.89
C VAL A 269 12.97 2.53 4.72
N ARG A 270 13.99 2.30 3.89
CA ARG A 270 14.30 3.14 2.72
C ARG A 270 13.12 3.34 1.77
N HIS A 271 13.09 4.49 1.09
CA HIS A 271 12.05 4.92 0.13
C HIS A 271 12.61 5.10 -1.28
N ASP A 272 13.27 4.07 -1.78
CA ASP A 272 13.76 3.97 -3.17
C ASP A 272 13.20 2.74 -3.89
N ASP A 273 12.06 2.27 -3.45
CA ASP A 273 11.18 1.30 -4.10
C ASP A 273 9.78 1.90 -4.35
N HIS A 274 9.44 3.01 -3.70
CA HIS A 274 8.18 3.73 -3.80
C HIS A 274 8.30 5.23 -3.47
N ILE A 275 7.22 5.98 -3.70
CA ILE A 275 7.05 7.39 -3.34
C ILE A 275 6.08 7.47 -2.16
N HIS A 276 6.48 8.09 -1.05
CA HIS A 276 5.55 8.39 0.04
C HIS A 276 4.99 9.80 -0.13
N VAL A 277 3.66 9.93 -0.15
CA VAL A 277 2.95 11.20 -0.34
C VAL A 277 2.13 11.52 0.89
N GLN A 278 2.16 12.79 1.32
CA GLN A 278 1.39 13.27 2.46
C GLN A 278 0.72 14.62 2.15
N LEU A 279 -0.54 14.77 2.60
CA LEU A 279 -1.21 16.08 2.75
C LEU A 279 -0.47 16.98 3.75
#